data_AF-A0A2E4Y3Y4-F1
#
_entry.id   AF-A0A2E4Y3Y4-F1
#
_cell.length_a   1.000
_cell.length_b   1.000
_cell.length_c   1.000
_cell.angle_alpha   90.00
_cell.angle_beta   90.00
_cell.angle_gamma   90.00
#
_symmetry.space_group_name_H-M   'P 1'
#
loop_
_entity.id
_entity.type
_entity.pdbx_description
1 polymer ?
#
loop_
_entity_poly.entity_id
_entity_poly.type
_entity_poly.pdbx_seq_one_letter_code
_entity_poly.pdbx_strand_id
1 'polypeptide(L)'
;MPKETWGAKVLYFGEDPRYLQEFISYCKINKPELNFQSCYHYFNEEEKLSASINSIYKFLPHVILLDFSGKSNKALLKMSSFLSKHYPLRKIPTIALIKDLKDNKALINQILLSGIHFIQRKAPEFYNLGYYLKCLLTQFTGERIKAPHYFKVPFKKNVKVETIMRVSNLEKETLHIETNFPFSPQHRVVLDTKFENQDSKVFLKPIRRIREDLHYSFDQSYDMEFIWDLDEAAAENQDFVKTLTPMINSEELLYEKVMLPFTKKRYEKYVQSKQPLIFEKKKTKVLIFDNKLSIIDQKDRDLDAYPYDFILHAHLDSRHLLVPEAKADIITISYDDEKAKDDKGQGPRIKRKANNLEVIKNVIKRVNSMKGYSPFIIIYDYAGDPYALQELEYPRLIVKDSSFNLARLLDLCSVYERKEKSVKTRSENRSKKIFLNGKYNDSIAHLNWDINLQYVSETHIKFSSPLPIPNLTVLSLDFPPKLYVTVVEKKNIQEYSLANENEYIGIIHGPGEKEKNQLRKLLNEQYQTLSAPSPELSL
;
A
#
# COMPACT_ATOMS: atom_id res chain seq x y z
N MET A 1 29.31 -26.91 6.27
CA MET A 1 29.18 -25.54 6.81
C MET A 1 27.87 -25.44 7.57
N PRO A 2 27.84 -25.01 8.83
CA PRO A 2 26.59 -24.77 9.53
C PRO A 2 25.88 -23.63 8.79
N LYS A 3 24.61 -23.82 8.42
CA LYS A 3 23.75 -22.71 7.98
C LYS A 3 23.72 -21.72 9.13
N GLU A 4 24.21 -20.49 8.93
CA GLU A 4 23.99 -19.40 9.88
C GLU A 4 22.49 -19.36 10.20
N THR A 5 22.11 -19.51 11.46
CA THR A 5 20.71 -19.42 11.88
C THR A 5 20.33 -17.95 11.94
N TRP A 6 19.64 -17.48 10.92
CA TRP A 6 19.13 -16.11 10.83
C TRP A 6 18.17 -15.86 12.00
N GLY A 7 18.41 -14.80 12.78
CA GLY A 7 17.53 -14.42 13.88
C GLY A 7 16.36 -13.55 13.41
N ALA A 8 15.13 -14.03 13.58
CA ALA A 8 13.91 -13.29 13.24
C ALA A 8 13.72 -12.08 14.17
N LYS A 9 14.08 -10.88 13.71
CA LYS A 9 13.83 -9.61 14.40
C LYS A 9 12.39 -9.11 14.25
N VAL A 10 11.64 -9.01 15.34
CA VAL A 10 10.26 -8.49 15.39
C VAL A 10 10.20 -7.26 16.29
N LEU A 11 9.65 -6.16 15.79
CA LEU A 11 9.42 -4.95 16.58
C LEU A 11 7.93 -4.77 16.82
N TYR A 12 7.54 -4.57 18.08
CA TYR A 12 6.15 -4.38 18.46
C TYR A 12 5.92 -2.95 18.98
N PHE A 13 4.84 -2.33 18.52
CA PHE A 13 4.31 -1.06 18.99
C PHE A 13 2.93 -1.26 19.60
N GLY A 14 2.77 -0.91 20.87
CA GLY A 14 1.48 -1.00 21.54
C GLY A 14 1.51 -0.83 23.04
N GLU A 15 0.32 -0.74 23.63
CA GLU A 15 0.12 -0.51 25.07
C GLU A 15 0.25 -1.79 25.92
N ASP A 16 0.35 -2.97 25.29
CA ASP A 16 0.31 -4.27 25.97
C ASP A 16 1.63 -5.07 25.78
N PRO A 17 2.64 -4.81 26.63
CA PRO A 17 3.91 -5.54 26.56
C PRO A 17 3.77 -7.03 26.90
N ARG A 18 2.75 -7.43 27.66
CA ARG A 18 2.56 -8.83 28.09
C ARG A 18 2.23 -9.72 26.90
N TYR A 19 1.41 -9.22 25.98
CA TYR A 19 1.09 -9.93 24.73
C TYR A 19 2.36 -10.32 23.95
N LEU A 20 3.32 -9.39 23.82
CA LEU A 20 4.60 -9.68 23.15
C LEU A 20 5.41 -10.72 23.93
N GLN A 21 5.49 -10.60 25.26
CA GLN A 21 6.25 -11.55 26.09
C GLN A 21 5.71 -12.97 25.95
N GLU A 22 4.40 -13.15 25.99
CA GLU A 22 3.74 -14.44 25.80
C GLU A 22 3.96 -14.99 24.38
N PHE A 23 3.82 -14.13 23.37
CA PHE A 23 4.07 -14.50 21.98
C PHE A 23 5.52 -14.98 21.75
N ILE A 24 6.50 -14.26 22.29
CA ILE A 24 7.91 -14.62 22.18
C ILE A 24 8.22 -15.91 22.93
N SER A 25 7.60 -16.13 24.09
CA SER A 25 7.73 -17.38 24.85
C SER A 25 7.19 -18.56 24.05
N TYR A 26 6.01 -18.41 23.42
CA TYR A 26 5.45 -19.39 22.51
C TYR A 26 6.40 -19.71 21.35
N CYS A 27 6.97 -18.68 20.70
CA CYS A 27 7.88 -18.86 19.57
C CYS A 27 9.20 -19.54 19.94
N LYS A 28 9.78 -19.22 21.11
CA LYS A 28 11.01 -19.90 21.58
C LYS A 28 10.80 -21.40 21.77
N ILE A 29 9.62 -21.82 22.21
CA ILE A 29 9.27 -23.22 22.45
C ILE A 29 8.88 -23.92 21.14
N ASN A 30 7.99 -23.32 20.35
CA ASN A 30 7.32 -23.99 19.22
C ASN A 30 7.96 -23.71 17.86
N LYS A 31 8.82 -22.68 17.77
CA LYS A 31 9.51 -22.23 16.55
C LYS A 31 10.99 -21.89 16.83
N PRO A 32 11.75 -22.75 17.52
CA PRO A 32 13.15 -22.46 17.88
C PRO A 32 14.03 -22.20 16.66
N GLU A 33 13.65 -22.75 15.49
CA GLU A 33 14.37 -22.56 14.24
C GLU A 33 14.39 -21.10 13.75
N LEU A 34 13.46 -20.26 14.21
CA LEU A 34 13.37 -18.85 13.81
C LEU A 34 14.32 -17.94 14.60
N ASN A 35 14.92 -18.42 15.69
CA ASN A 35 15.90 -17.67 16.51
C ASN A 35 15.46 -16.21 16.79
N PHE A 36 14.27 -16.04 17.39
CA PHE A 36 13.63 -14.73 17.50
C PHE A 36 14.40 -13.73 18.37
N GLN A 37 14.52 -12.52 17.86
CA GLN A 37 14.88 -11.31 18.60
C GLN A 37 13.69 -10.36 18.57
N SER A 38 13.38 -9.74 19.70
CA SER A 38 12.22 -8.86 19.81
C SER A 38 12.56 -7.57 20.52
N CYS A 39 11.95 -6.48 20.07
CA CYS A 39 11.99 -5.21 20.74
C CYS A 39 10.55 -4.74 20.99
N TYR A 40 10.32 -4.19 22.18
CA TYR A 40 9.07 -3.58 22.59
C TYR A 40 9.25 -2.08 22.58
N HIS A 41 8.31 -1.38 21.96
CA HIS A 41 8.15 0.05 22.10
C HIS A 41 6.75 0.32 22.62
N TYR A 42 6.66 0.90 23.81
CA TYR A 42 5.40 1.48 24.26
C TYR A 42 4.98 2.52 23.23
N PHE A 43 3.70 2.60 22.91
CA PHE A 43 3.21 3.51 21.89
C PHE A 43 1.82 4.01 22.26
N ASN A 44 1.71 5.30 22.59
CA ASN A 44 0.44 5.94 22.91
C ASN A 44 0.09 7.12 21.96
N GLU A 45 -1.07 7.76 22.13
CA GLU A 45 -1.49 8.93 21.33
C GLU A 45 -0.59 10.16 21.50
N GLU A 46 0.16 10.26 22.61
CA GLU A 46 1.08 11.37 22.91
C GLU A 46 2.50 11.11 22.39
N GLU A 47 2.77 9.88 21.95
CA GLU A 47 4.09 9.46 21.52
C GLU A 47 4.50 10.21 20.25
N LYS A 48 5.67 10.85 20.31
CA LYS A 48 6.25 11.46 19.13
C LYS A 48 6.67 10.36 18.16
N LEU A 49 6.13 10.41 16.95
CA LEU A 49 6.48 9.52 15.83
C LEU A 49 8.01 9.41 15.64
N SER A 50 8.75 10.45 15.99
CA SER A 50 10.21 10.53 15.96
C SER A 50 10.94 9.45 16.75
N ALA A 51 10.58 9.28 18.03
CA ALA A 51 11.22 8.30 18.91
C ALA A 51 11.02 6.87 18.39
N SER A 52 9.83 6.62 17.85
CA SER A 52 9.43 5.34 17.31
C SER A 52 10.13 5.00 15.99
N ILE A 53 10.28 5.98 15.09
CA ILE A 53 11.05 5.80 13.85
C ILE A 53 12.53 5.51 14.16
N ASN A 54 13.12 6.25 15.10
CA ASN A 54 14.50 6.01 15.53
C ASN A 54 14.69 4.58 16.07
N SER A 55 13.68 4.06 16.79
CA SER A 55 13.70 2.67 17.27
C SER A 55 13.69 1.65 16.13
N ILE A 56 12.91 1.89 15.06
CA ILE A 56 12.88 1.04 13.86
C ILE A 56 14.25 1.03 13.17
N TYR A 57 14.86 2.20 12.94
CA TYR A 57 16.16 2.27 12.28
C TYR A 57 17.29 1.67 13.12
N LYS A 58 17.25 1.82 14.44
CA LYS A 58 18.23 1.19 15.35
C LYS A 58 18.09 -0.33 15.38
N PHE A 59 16.86 -0.84 15.46
CA PHE A 59 16.60 -2.27 15.61
C PHE A 59 16.67 -3.05 14.28
N LEU A 60 16.32 -2.41 13.16
CA LEU A 60 16.21 -3.00 11.82
C LEU A 60 15.35 -4.28 11.82
N PRO A 61 14.05 -4.17 12.15
CA PRO A 61 13.15 -5.32 12.20
C PRO A 61 12.93 -5.95 10.83
N HIS A 62 12.68 -7.27 10.81
CA HIS A 62 12.15 -7.96 9.64
C HIS A 62 10.63 -7.82 9.54
N VAL A 63 9.93 -7.72 10.68
CA VAL A 63 8.48 -7.54 10.75
C VAL A 63 8.14 -6.56 11.85
N ILE A 64 7.15 -5.70 11.60
CA ILE A 64 6.59 -4.77 12.57
C ILE A 64 5.17 -5.21 12.96
N LEU A 65 4.90 -5.27 14.26
CA LEU A 65 3.56 -5.50 14.82
C LEU A 65 3.03 -4.16 15.34
N LEU A 66 1.86 -3.74 14.85
CA LEU A 66 1.17 -2.53 15.30
C LEU A 66 -0.11 -2.92 16.03
N ASP A 67 -0.22 -2.61 17.32
CA ASP A 67 -1.34 -3.05 18.15
C ASP A 67 -2.46 -2.01 18.27
N PHE A 68 -3.43 -2.12 17.37
CA PHE A 68 -4.67 -1.33 17.33
C PHE A 68 -5.74 -1.82 18.32
N SER A 69 -5.42 -2.73 19.24
CA SER A 69 -6.35 -3.15 20.30
C SER A 69 -6.50 -2.13 21.43
N GLY A 70 -5.56 -1.19 21.53
CA GLY A 70 -5.52 -0.12 22.52
C GLY A 70 -6.34 1.12 22.13
N LYS A 71 -5.99 2.27 22.71
CA LYS A 71 -6.62 3.57 22.41
C LYS A 71 -5.89 4.34 21.31
N SER A 72 -4.70 3.89 20.94
CA SER A 72 -3.72 4.64 20.14
C SER A 72 -3.86 4.50 18.62
N ASN A 73 -5.10 4.34 18.15
CA ASN A 73 -5.38 4.04 16.74
C ASN A 73 -4.97 5.17 15.80
N LYS A 74 -5.12 6.45 16.19
CA LYS A 74 -4.79 7.56 15.30
C LYS A 74 -3.28 7.67 15.14
N ALA A 75 -2.53 7.58 16.23
CA ALA A 75 -1.08 7.58 16.19
C ALA A 75 -0.52 6.38 15.40
N LEU A 76 -1.10 5.18 15.57
CA LEU A 76 -0.69 3.99 14.82
C LEU A 76 -1.02 4.07 13.31
N LEU A 77 -2.13 4.70 12.92
CA LEU A 77 -2.46 4.98 11.52
C LEU A 77 -1.48 5.97 10.87
N LYS A 78 -0.99 6.95 11.64
CA LYS A 78 0.08 7.85 11.18
C LYS A 78 1.39 7.08 11.01
N MET A 79 1.75 6.22 11.98
CA MET A 79 2.92 5.37 11.89
C MET A 79 2.87 4.46 10.67
N SER A 80 1.76 3.77 10.43
CA SER A 80 1.63 2.88 9.28
C SER A 80 1.71 3.62 7.94
N SER A 81 1.09 4.80 7.86
CA SER A 81 1.20 5.68 6.69
C SER A 81 2.64 6.14 6.46
N PHE A 82 3.39 6.44 7.53
CA PHE A 82 4.81 6.77 7.44
C PHE A 82 5.61 5.56 6.93
N LEU A 83 5.43 4.39 7.54
CA LEU A 83 6.12 3.16 7.16
C LEU A 83 5.92 2.82 5.68
N SER A 84 4.70 2.96 5.15
CA SER A 84 4.39 2.64 3.76
C SER A 84 4.95 3.66 2.75
N LYS A 85 5.11 4.93 3.13
CA LYS A 85 5.68 5.97 2.24
C LYS A 85 7.20 5.93 2.16
N HIS A 86 7.88 5.63 3.26
CA HIS A 86 9.31 5.91 3.37
C HIS A 86 10.18 4.68 3.12
N TYR A 87 11.10 4.77 2.14
CA TYR A 87 12.15 3.77 1.92
C TYR A 87 13.24 3.88 3.00
N PRO A 88 13.78 2.75 3.50
CA PRO A 88 13.49 1.35 3.15
C PRO A 88 12.30 0.75 3.90
N LEU A 89 11.68 1.50 4.81
CA LEU A 89 10.65 1.00 5.73
C LEU A 89 9.44 0.41 5.00
N ARG A 90 9.08 0.94 3.82
CA ARG A 90 8.00 0.41 2.97
C ARG A 90 8.17 -1.06 2.57
N LYS A 91 9.39 -1.60 2.68
CA LYS A 91 9.69 -3.02 2.40
C LYS A 91 9.52 -3.93 3.61
N ILE A 92 9.29 -3.39 4.81
CA ILE A 92 9.16 -4.18 6.04
C ILE A 92 7.69 -4.59 6.18
N PRO A 93 7.36 -5.89 6.12
CA PRO A 93 6.01 -6.36 6.37
C PRO A 93 5.49 -5.87 7.73
N THR A 94 4.24 -5.42 7.73
CA THR A 94 3.59 -4.85 8.92
C THR A 94 2.29 -5.60 9.17
N ILE A 95 2.09 -6.04 10.41
CA ILE A 95 0.90 -6.75 10.88
C ILE A 95 0.14 -5.85 11.85
N ALA A 96 -1.10 -5.50 11.52
CA ALA A 96 -2.02 -4.86 12.47
C ALA A 96 -2.64 -5.91 13.38
N LEU A 97 -2.56 -5.72 14.69
CA LEU A 97 -3.29 -6.51 15.68
C LEU A 97 -4.55 -5.74 16.08
N ILE A 98 -5.73 -6.34 15.95
CA ILE A 98 -7.02 -5.71 16.28
C ILE A 98 -7.84 -6.61 17.23
N LYS A 99 -8.76 -6.04 18.03
CA LYS A 99 -9.62 -6.85 18.94
C LYS A 99 -10.63 -7.73 18.21
N ASP A 100 -11.39 -7.15 17.29
CA ASP A 100 -12.41 -7.85 16.52
C ASP A 100 -12.45 -7.33 15.07
N LEU A 101 -12.54 -8.25 14.11
CA LEU A 101 -12.64 -7.95 12.67
C LEU A 101 -14.03 -7.44 12.27
N LYS A 102 -15.10 -7.84 12.97
CA LYS A 102 -16.49 -7.52 12.58
C LYS A 102 -16.90 -6.11 12.99
N ASP A 103 -16.52 -5.69 14.19
CA ASP A 103 -16.97 -4.42 14.78
C ASP A 103 -16.13 -3.20 14.33
N ASN A 104 -15.10 -3.43 13.50
CA ASN A 104 -14.09 -2.43 13.15
C ASN A 104 -13.91 -2.22 11.64
N LYS A 105 -14.95 -2.41 10.81
CA LYS A 105 -14.85 -2.25 9.33
C LYS A 105 -14.23 -0.92 8.90
N ALA A 106 -14.63 0.19 9.50
CA ALA A 106 -14.09 1.50 9.16
C ALA A 106 -12.58 1.61 9.50
N LEU A 107 -12.17 1.08 10.65
CA LEU A 107 -10.76 1.04 11.06
C LEU A 107 -9.95 0.10 10.16
N ILE A 108 -10.50 -1.05 9.77
CA ILE A 108 -9.87 -1.98 8.82
C ILE A 108 -9.60 -1.27 7.49
N ASN A 109 -10.58 -0.55 6.94
CA ASN A 109 -10.36 0.21 5.71
C ASN A 109 -9.25 1.25 5.87
N GLN A 110 -9.21 1.98 7.00
CA GLN A 110 -8.13 2.94 7.28
C GLN A 110 -6.76 2.25 7.40
N ILE A 111 -6.69 1.11 8.07
CA ILE A 111 -5.50 0.26 8.22
C ILE A 111 -4.99 -0.18 6.83
N LEU A 112 -5.87 -0.71 5.97
CA LEU A 112 -5.51 -1.15 4.62
C LEU A 112 -5.04 0.02 3.75
N LEU A 113 -5.76 1.15 3.79
CA LEU A 113 -5.40 2.37 3.06
C LEU A 113 -4.10 3.01 3.54
N SER A 114 -3.66 2.70 4.75
CA SER A 114 -2.37 3.15 5.27
C SER A 114 -1.19 2.29 4.79
N GLY A 115 -1.45 1.21 4.04
CA GLY A 115 -0.43 0.33 3.46
C GLY A 115 -0.01 -0.84 4.37
N ILE A 116 -0.86 -1.25 5.30
CA ILE A 116 -0.59 -2.43 6.15
C ILE A 116 -0.81 -3.72 5.36
N HIS A 117 0.09 -4.68 5.58
CA HIS A 117 0.17 -5.91 4.79
C HIS A 117 -0.66 -7.07 5.35
N PHE A 118 -0.94 -7.06 6.66
CA PHE A 118 -1.70 -8.11 7.34
C PHE A 118 -2.58 -7.50 8.43
N ILE A 119 -3.78 -8.04 8.58
CA ILE A 119 -4.65 -7.75 9.71
C ILE A 119 -4.79 -9.05 10.49
N GLN A 120 -4.59 -9.00 11.79
CA GLN A 120 -4.64 -10.16 12.65
C GLN A 120 -5.50 -9.84 13.85
N ARG A 121 -6.45 -10.72 14.16
CA ARG A 121 -7.13 -10.64 15.45
C ARG A 121 -6.13 -10.91 16.57
N LYS A 122 -6.01 -9.97 17.51
CA LYS A 122 -5.24 -10.14 18.74
C LYS A 122 -5.93 -11.18 19.61
N ALA A 123 -5.25 -12.29 19.83
CA ALA A 123 -5.77 -13.43 20.57
C ALA A 123 -4.60 -14.20 21.22
N PRO A 124 -4.83 -14.93 22.33
CA PRO A 124 -3.79 -15.70 23.01
C PRO A 124 -3.30 -16.91 22.19
N GLU A 125 -4.01 -17.31 21.13
CA GLU A 125 -3.61 -18.39 20.25
C GLU A 125 -2.55 -17.92 19.23
N PHE A 126 -1.28 -18.08 19.61
CA PHE A 126 -0.15 -17.60 18.82
C PHE A 126 0.24 -18.44 17.60
N TYR A 127 -0.37 -19.62 17.42
CA TYR A 127 -0.01 -20.53 16.34
C TYR A 127 -0.04 -19.84 14.97
N ASN A 128 -1.15 -19.15 14.68
CA ASN A 128 -1.36 -18.47 13.40
C ASN A 128 -0.34 -17.34 13.21
N LEU A 129 -0.14 -16.49 14.23
CA LEU A 129 0.82 -15.39 14.18
C LEU A 129 2.26 -15.91 13.96
N GLY A 130 2.65 -16.98 14.66
CA GLY A 130 3.95 -17.63 14.48
C GLY A 130 4.12 -18.24 13.09
N TYR A 131 3.05 -18.82 12.51
CA TYR A 131 3.06 -19.31 11.14
C TYR A 131 3.20 -18.17 10.12
N TYR A 132 2.47 -17.05 10.29
CA TYR A 132 2.55 -15.90 9.38
C TYR A 132 3.94 -15.29 9.37
N LEU A 133 4.56 -15.15 10.55
CA LEU A 133 5.93 -14.67 10.65
C LEU A 133 6.89 -15.58 9.90
N LYS A 134 6.75 -16.90 10.03
CA LYS A 134 7.54 -17.85 9.24
C LYS A 134 7.38 -17.61 7.73
N CYS A 135 6.15 -17.47 7.25
CA CYS A 135 5.88 -17.20 5.83
C CYS A 135 6.44 -15.85 5.35
N LEU A 136 6.35 -14.80 6.18
CA LEU A 136 6.92 -13.49 5.85
C LEU A 136 8.45 -13.54 5.81
N LEU A 137 9.06 -14.28 6.74
CA LEU A 137 10.50 -14.45 6.80
C LEU A 137 11.04 -15.27 5.62
N THR A 138 10.28 -16.26 5.13
CA THR A 138 10.68 -17.04 3.96
C THR A 138 10.88 -16.20 2.69
N GLN A 139 10.21 -15.04 2.59
CA GLN A 139 10.42 -14.11 1.47
C GLN A 139 11.84 -13.50 1.48
N PHE A 140 12.49 -13.42 2.64
CA PHE A 140 13.86 -12.91 2.77
C PHE A 140 14.91 -14.01 2.65
N THR A 141 14.59 -15.25 3.04
CA THR A 141 15.52 -16.38 2.98
C THR A 141 15.49 -17.10 1.64
N GLY A 142 14.46 -16.89 0.82
CA GLY A 142 14.25 -17.61 -0.44
C GLY A 142 13.82 -19.07 -0.24
N GLU A 143 13.58 -19.49 1.00
CA GLU A 143 13.03 -20.81 1.29
C GLU A 143 11.57 -20.85 0.81
N ARG A 144 11.16 -21.95 0.16
CA ARG A 144 9.74 -22.13 -0.18
C ARG A 144 8.95 -22.32 1.10
N ILE A 145 7.76 -21.72 1.17
CA ILE A 145 6.81 -21.99 2.23
C ILE A 145 6.49 -23.48 2.17
N LYS A 146 7.03 -24.28 3.09
CA LYS A 146 6.59 -25.67 3.26
C LYS A 146 5.11 -25.59 3.64
N ALA A 147 4.25 -26.14 2.79
CA ALA A 147 2.82 -26.11 3.04
C ALA A 147 2.54 -26.68 4.43
N PRO A 148 1.72 -26.03 5.25
CA PRO A 148 1.51 -26.46 6.62
C PRO A 148 0.77 -27.80 6.64
N HIS A 149 0.88 -28.51 7.76
CA HIS A 149 0.23 -29.80 8.03
C HIS A 149 -1.30 -29.73 8.16
N TYR A 150 -1.92 -28.60 7.78
CA TYR A 150 -3.38 -28.50 7.83
C TYR A 150 -4.01 -29.31 6.71
N PHE A 151 -5.15 -29.91 7.07
CA PHE A 151 -6.03 -30.56 6.14
C PHE A 151 -6.41 -29.60 5.01
N LYS A 152 -6.23 -30.06 3.77
CA LYS A 152 -6.52 -29.28 2.57
C LYS A 152 -7.70 -29.90 1.87
N VAL A 153 -8.67 -29.07 1.52
CA VAL A 153 -9.84 -29.53 0.77
C VAL A 153 -9.86 -28.85 -0.59
N PRO A 154 -9.90 -29.62 -1.70
CA PRO A 154 -10.17 -29.06 -3.02
C PRO A 154 -11.46 -28.25 -3.00
N PHE A 155 -11.42 -27.01 -3.45
CA PHE A 155 -12.54 -26.09 -3.37
C PHE A 155 -12.67 -25.35 -4.71
N LYS A 156 -13.04 -26.06 -5.79
CA LYS A 156 -13.15 -25.51 -7.15
C LYS A 156 -14.39 -24.61 -7.30
N LYS A 157 -14.34 -23.39 -6.76
CA LYS A 157 -15.44 -22.41 -6.84
C LYS A 157 -14.91 -21.02 -7.17
N ASN A 158 -15.68 -20.30 -7.97
CA ASN A 158 -15.47 -18.88 -8.18
C ASN A 158 -15.93 -18.11 -6.93
N VAL A 159 -15.08 -17.20 -6.47
CA VAL A 159 -15.33 -16.35 -5.31
C VAL A 159 -15.03 -14.91 -5.67
N LYS A 160 -15.97 -14.02 -5.38
CA LYS A 160 -15.76 -12.58 -5.52
C LYS A 160 -14.72 -12.12 -4.52
N VAL A 161 -13.75 -11.36 -5.00
CA VAL A 161 -12.75 -10.70 -4.16
C VAL A 161 -12.74 -9.21 -4.39
N GLU A 162 -12.30 -8.54 -3.35
CA GLU A 162 -12.32 -7.10 -3.23
C GLU A 162 -10.97 -6.61 -2.70
N THR A 163 -10.46 -5.51 -3.22
CA THR A 163 -9.31 -4.79 -2.64
C THR A 163 -9.49 -3.29 -2.79
N ILE A 164 -8.82 -2.51 -1.94
CA ILE A 164 -9.05 -1.07 -1.82
C ILE A 164 -8.03 -0.28 -2.66
N MET A 165 -8.51 0.78 -3.31
CA MET A 165 -7.74 1.76 -4.08
C MET A 165 -8.05 3.18 -3.64
N ARG A 166 -7.20 4.13 -4.07
CA ARG A 166 -7.45 5.57 -3.86
C ARG A 166 -7.83 6.27 -5.15
N VAL A 167 -8.86 7.10 -5.06
CA VAL A 167 -9.21 8.07 -6.11
C VAL A 167 -8.64 9.42 -5.69
N SER A 168 -7.71 9.96 -6.47
CA SER A 168 -7.03 11.21 -6.09
C SER A 168 -7.68 12.44 -6.73
N ASN A 169 -8.15 12.32 -7.97
CA ASN A 169 -8.86 13.39 -8.67
C ASN A 169 -9.82 12.86 -9.73
N LEU A 170 -10.75 13.74 -10.12
CA LEU A 170 -11.82 13.49 -11.07
C LEU A 170 -11.82 14.56 -12.17
N GLU A 171 -12.14 14.15 -13.39
CA GLU A 171 -12.49 15.03 -14.52
C GLU A 171 -13.81 14.56 -15.16
N LYS A 172 -14.34 15.31 -16.12
CA LYS A 172 -15.64 14.99 -16.74
C LYS A 172 -15.74 13.56 -17.29
N GLU A 173 -14.66 13.05 -17.88
CA GLU A 173 -14.65 11.76 -18.59
C GLU A 173 -13.63 10.76 -18.01
N THR A 174 -12.83 11.21 -17.03
CA THR A 174 -11.76 10.39 -16.47
C THR A 174 -11.73 10.43 -14.95
N LEU A 175 -11.18 9.36 -14.40
CA LEU A 175 -10.97 9.17 -12.97
C LEU A 175 -9.51 8.76 -12.75
N HIS A 176 -8.83 9.45 -11.85
CA HIS A 176 -7.44 9.14 -11.52
C HIS A 176 -7.37 8.26 -10.27
N ILE A 177 -6.82 7.05 -10.43
CA ILE A 177 -6.61 6.10 -9.32
C ILE A 177 -5.14 5.91 -8.99
N GLU A 178 -4.84 5.67 -7.72
CA GLU A 178 -3.55 5.15 -7.25
C GLU A 178 -3.75 3.73 -6.69
N THR A 179 -2.90 2.80 -7.13
CA THR A 179 -3.06 1.36 -6.84
C THR A 179 -1.76 0.60 -7.05
N ASN A 180 -1.63 -0.56 -6.41
CA ASN A 180 -0.51 -1.48 -6.67
C ASN A 180 -0.78 -2.40 -7.88
N PHE A 181 -2.02 -2.47 -8.38
CA PHE A 181 -2.41 -3.39 -9.46
C PHE A 181 -1.90 -2.93 -10.83
N PRO A 182 -1.14 -3.76 -11.57
CA PRO A 182 -0.65 -3.41 -12.90
C PRO A 182 -1.72 -3.68 -13.96
N PHE A 183 -2.58 -2.68 -14.19
CA PHE A 183 -3.54 -2.73 -15.29
C PHE A 183 -2.88 -2.51 -16.65
N SER A 184 -3.41 -3.18 -17.68
CA SER A 184 -3.11 -2.96 -19.09
C SER A 184 -4.27 -2.23 -19.78
N PRO A 185 -4.04 -1.58 -20.93
CA PRO A 185 -5.11 -0.94 -21.71
C PRO A 185 -6.21 -1.89 -22.20
N GLN A 186 -5.99 -3.21 -22.15
CA GLN A 186 -6.99 -4.21 -22.52
C GLN A 186 -7.90 -4.59 -21.35
N HIS A 187 -7.53 -4.27 -20.11
CA HIS A 187 -8.34 -4.62 -18.95
C HIS A 187 -9.57 -3.72 -18.86
N ARG A 188 -10.72 -4.36 -18.59
CA ARG A 188 -11.92 -3.71 -18.10
C ARG A 188 -11.89 -3.74 -16.58
N VAL A 189 -11.92 -2.57 -15.94
CA VAL A 189 -11.79 -2.43 -14.49
C VAL A 189 -13.14 -2.04 -13.90
N VAL A 190 -13.64 -2.82 -12.95
CA VAL A 190 -14.92 -2.57 -12.27
C VAL A 190 -14.62 -2.09 -10.85
N LEU A 191 -15.03 -0.86 -10.54
CA LEU A 191 -14.85 -0.28 -9.21
C LEU A 191 -16.20 0.00 -8.56
N ASP A 192 -16.35 -0.39 -7.29
CA ASP A 192 -17.38 0.15 -6.41
C ASP A 192 -16.80 1.39 -5.70
N THR A 193 -17.50 2.51 -5.78
CA THR A 193 -17.10 3.80 -5.22
C THR A 193 -18.31 4.56 -4.69
N LYS A 194 -18.09 5.78 -4.18
CA LYS A 194 -19.14 6.63 -3.65
C LYS A 194 -19.11 8.01 -4.30
N PHE A 195 -20.19 8.35 -5.00
CA PHE A 195 -20.46 9.72 -5.44
C PHE A 195 -21.63 10.27 -4.63
N GLU A 196 -21.49 11.49 -4.08
CA GLU A 196 -22.49 12.07 -3.16
C GLU A 196 -22.83 11.16 -1.95
N ASN A 197 -21.85 10.40 -1.44
CA ASN A 197 -22.02 9.38 -0.40
C ASN A 197 -22.94 8.19 -0.78
N GLN A 198 -23.33 8.05 -2.04
CA GLN A 198 -24.12 6.93 -2.55
C GLN A 198 -23.24 5.90 -3.25
N ASP A 199 -23.48 4.62 -2.95
CA ASP A 199 -22.78 3.50 -3.59
C ASP A 199 -23.01 3.53 -5.10
N SER A 200 -21.92 3.43 -5.85
CA SER A 200 -21.89 3.54 -7.30
C SER A 200 -20.89 2.53 -7.85
N LYS A 201 -21.28 1.75 -8.84
CA LYS A 201 -20.37 0.87 -9.59
C LYS A 201 -20.06 1.51 -10.92
N VAL A 202 -18.78 1.56 -11.27
CA VAL A 202 -18.28 2.18 -12.49
C VAL A 202 -17.39 1.21 -13.27
N PHE A 203 -17.51 1.29 -14.59
CA PHE A 203 -16.70 0.52 -15.53
C PHE A 203 -15.66 1.45 -16.13
N LEU A 204 -14.41 1.01 -16.09
CA LEU A 204 -13.27 1.85 -16.40
C LEU A 204 -12.30 1.15 -17.35
N LYS A 205 -11.64 1.94 -18.21
CA LYS A 205 -10.54 1.50 -19.05
C LYS A 205 -9.27 2.29 -18.73
N PRO A 206 -8.11 1.63 -18.51
CA PRO A 206 -6.84 2.34 -18.35
C PRO A 206 -6.41 3.03 -19.64
N ILE A 207 -6.25 4.36 -19.60
CA ILE A 207 -5.74 5.15 -20.75
C ILE A 207 -4.25 5.38 -20.60
N ARG A 208 -3.82 5.73 -19.39
CA ARG A 208 -2.43 6.15 -19.13
C ARG A 208 -1.95 5.58 -17.80
N ARG A 209 -0.84 4.84 -17.84
CA ARG A 209 -0.10 4.41 -16.65
C ARG A 209 0.91 5.48 -16.27
N ILE A 210 0.95 5.82 -14.98
CA ILE A 210 1.82 6.82 -14.40
C ILE A 210 2.58 6.16 -13.23
N ARG A 211 3.89 6.36 -13.19
CA ARG A 211 4.78 5.84 -12.12
C ARG A 211 5.56 6.96 -11.43
N GLU A 212 5.13 8.20 -11.64
CA GLU A 212 5.75 9.41 -11.12
C GLU A 212 4.69 10.24 -10.39
N ASP A 213 5.09 11.09 -9.45
CA ASP A 213 4.21 12.02 -8.74
C ASP A 213 3.07 11.33 -7.95
N LEU A 214 3.33 10.14 -7.43
CA LEU A 214 2.38 9.40 -6.58
C LEU A 214 2.17 10.13 -5.23
N HIS A 215 0.98 10.02 -4.65
CA HIS A 215 0.60 10.76 -3.44
C HIS A 215 0.22 9.85 -2.27
N TYR A 216 -0.44 8.74 -2.57
CA TYR A 216 -0.77 7.67 -1.64
C TYR A 216 0.21 6.52 -1.89
N SER A 217 0.67 5.82 -0.85
CA SER A 217 1.78 4.85 -0.82
C SER A 217 1.64 3.61 -1.74
N PHE A 218 1.34 3.82 -3.01
CA PHE A 218 1.15 2.83 -4.04
C PHE A 218 2.33 2.85 -5.00
N ASP A 219 2.45 1.79 -5.79
CA ASP A 219 3.55 1.65 -6.76
C ASP A 219 3.28 2.40 -8.08
N GLN A 220 2.03 2.81 -8.33
CA GLN A 220 1.62 3.41 -9.60
C GLN A 220 0.24 4.06 -9.52
N SER A 221 -0.05 4.88 -10.52
CA SER A 221 -1.36 5.49 -10.74
C SER A 221 -1.79 5.38 -12.20
N TYR A 222 -3.08 5.58 -12.43
CA TYR A 222 -3.69 5.49 -13.73
C TYR A 222 -4.70 6.60 -13.93
N ASP A 223 -4.70 7.19 -15.13
CA ASP A 223 -5.89 7.86 -15.64
C ASP A 223 -6.76 6.81 -16.31
N MET A 224 -8.00 6.72 -15.82
CA MET A 224 -8.99 5.75 -16.26
C MET A 224 -10.13 6.48 -16.98
N GLU A 225 -10.55 5.97 -18.14
CA GLU A 225 -11.73 6.45 -18.86
C GLU A 225 -12.97 5.75 -18.33
N PHE A 226 -14.08 6.47 -18.21
CA PHE A 226 -15.37 5.82 -17.99
C PHE A 226 -15.87 5.14 -19.26
N ILE A 227 -16.30 3.89 -19.11
CA ILE A 227 -17.06 3.17 -20.13
C ILE A 227 -18.53 3.37 -19.79
N TRP A 228 -19.18 4.34 -20.45
CA TRP A 228 -20.60 4.63 -20.27
C TRP A 228 -21.50 3.94 -21.29
N ASP A 229 -20.96 3.07 -22.15
CA ASP A 229 -21.64 2.48 -23.31
C ASP A 229 -23.04 1.94 -22.97
N LEU A 230 -24.07 2.72 -23.32
CA LEU A 230 -25.48 2.36 -23.54
C LEU A 230 -26.27 3.60 -24.03
N ASP A 231 -27.26 3.36 -24.89
CA ASP A 231 -28.14 4.40 -25.48
C ASP A 231 -28.80 5.28 -24.42
N GLU A 232 -28.62 6.60 -24.52
CA GLU A 232 -29.17 7.60 -23.59
C GLU A 232 -30.72 7.52 -23.45
N ALA A 233 -31.39 6.93 -24.43
CA ALA A 233 -32.84 6.70 -24.44
C ALA A 233 -33.36 5.80 -23.30
N ALA A 234 -32.52 4.94 -22.71
CA ALA A 234 -32.90 4.07 -21.60
C ALA A 234 -33.06 4.82 -20.26
N ALA A 235 -32.44 6.00 -20.12
CA ALA A 235 -32.32 6.72 -18.85
C ALA A 235 -33.55 7.55 -18.45
N GLU A 236 -34.57 7.62 -19.30
CA GLU A 236 -35.75 8.48 -19.10
C GLU A 236 -37.06 7.71 -18.93
N ASN A 237 -37.07 6.40 -19.17
CA ASN A 237 -38.31 5.62 -19.19
C ASN A 237 -38.36 4.56 -18.07
N GLN A 238 -39.00 4.88 -16.94
CA GLN A 238 -39.17 3.97 -15.81
C GLN A 238 -39.90 2.66 -16.19
N ASP A 239 -40.74 2.68 -17.22
CA ASP A 239 -41.46 1.49 -17.69
C ASP A 239 -40.55 0.56 -18.52
N PHE A 240 -39.55 1.11 -19.22
CA PHE A 240 -38.51 0.32 -19.92
C PHE A 240 -37.65 -0.47 -18.92
N VAL A 241 -37.27 0.16 -17.80
CA VAL A 241 -36.51 -0.49 -16.71
C VAL A 241 -37.30 -1.64 -16.07
N LYS A 242 -38.60 -1.44 -15.79
CA LYS A 242 -39.46 -2.49 -15.24
C LYS A 242 -39.62 -3.68 -16.19
N THR A 243 -39.60 -3.43 -17.50
CA THR A 243 -39.73 -4.47 -18.52
C THR A 243 -38.43 -5.27 -18.71
N LEU A 244 -37.27 -4.63 -18.64
CA LEU A 244 -35.97 -5.28 -18.81
C LEU A 244 -35.50 -6.09 -17.59
N THR A 245 -35.85 -5.63 -16.38
CA THR A 245 -35.43 -6.27 -15.12
C THR A 245 -35.75 -7.78 -15.05
N PRO A 246 -36.97 -8.24 -15.38
CA PRO A 246 -37.30 -9.68 -15.39
C PRO A 246 -36.66 -10.47 -16.55
N MET A 247 -36.13 -9.81 -17.58
CA MET A 247 -35.53 -10.47 -18.76
C MET A 247 -34.01 -10.65 -18.64
N ILE A 248 -33.37 -10.04 -17.65
CA ILE A 248 -31.92 -10.08 -17.47
C ILE A 248 -31.58 -10.97 -16.28
N ASN A 249 -31.02 -12.16 -16.57
CA ASN A 249 -30.70 -13.15 -15.55
C ASN A 249 -29.36 -12.92 -14.84
N SER A 250 -28.57 -11.91 -15.24
CA SER A 250 -27.28 -11.60 -14.64
C SER A 250 -27.27 -10.23 -13.99
N GLU A 251 -26.86 -10.16 -12.73
CA GLU A 251 -26.74 -8.91 -11.97
C GLU A 251 -25.86 -7.86 -12.67
N GLU A 252 -24.79 -8.27 -13.36
CA GLU A 252 -23.88 -7.35 -14.02
C GLU A 252 -24.52 -6.68 -15.25
N LEU A 253 -25.12 -7.45 -16.17
CA LEU A 253 -25.87 -6.86 -17.28
C LEU A 253 -27.07 -6.03 -16.79
N LEU A 254 -27.73 -6.42 -15.68
CA LEU A 254 -28.81 -5.64 -15.11
C LEU A 254 -28.28 -4.28 -14.65
N TYR A 255 -27.15 -4.27 -13.94
CA TYR A 255 -26.52 -3.04 -13.49
C TYR A 255 -26.10 -2.16 -14.68
N GLU A 256 -25.43 -2.74 -15.68
CA GLU A 256 -25.01 -2.02 -16.89
C GLU A 256 -26.21 -1.38 -17.59
N LYS A 257 -27.25 -2.15 -17.90
CA LYS A 257 -28.39 -1.67 -18.68
C LYS A 257 -29.32 -0.71 -17.93
N VAL A 258 -29.41 -0.84 -16.62
CA VAL A 258 -30.39 -0.09 -15.81
C VAL A 258 -29.74 0.96 -14.95
N MET A 259 -28.72 0.60 -14.17
CA MET A 259 -28.18 1.45 -13.11
C MET A 259 -27.08 2.39 -13.61
N LEU A 260 -26.33 1.99 -14.65
CA LEU A 260 -25.21 2.77 -15.16
C LEU A 260 -25.60 4.18 -15.66
N PRO A 261 -26.74 4.38 -16.38
CA PRO A 261 -27.16 5.72 -16.78
C PRO A 261 -27.48 6.64 -15.58
N PHE A 262 -28.08 6.10 -14.51
CA PHE A 262 -28.30 6.86 -13.28
C PHE A 262 -26.98 7.22 -12.60
N THR A 263 -26.02 6.29 -12.59
CA THR A 263 -24.66 6.55 -12.07
C THR A 263 -23.94 7.61 -12.89
N LYS A 264 -24.08 7.63 -14.23
CA LYS A 264 -23.55 8.69 -15.12
C LYS A 264 -24.14 10.05 -14.75
N LYS A 265 -25.47 10.18 -14.70
CA LYS A 265 -26.15 11.44 -14.33
C LYS A 265 -25.73 11.92 -12.92
N ARG A 266 -25.62 11.00 -11.95
CA ARG A 266 -25.12 11.30 -10.59
C ARG A 266 -23.68 11.81 -10.62
N TYR A 267 -22.81 11.14 -11.38
CA TYR A 267 -21.41 11.53 -11.53
C TYR A 267 -21.27 12.93 -12.14
N GLU A 268 -21.99 13.20 -13.23
CA GLU A 268 -21.99 14.51 -13.89
C GLU A 268 -22.46 15.62 -12.95
N LYS A 269 -23.55 15.39 -12.20
CA LYS A 269 -24.03 16.32 -11.18
C LYS A 269 -23.01 16.50 -10.05
N TYR A 270 -22.36 15.43 -9.60
CA TYR A 270 -21.34 15.48 -8.55
C TYR A 270 -20.13 16.32 -9.00
N VAL A 271 -19.64 16.11 -10.23
CA VAL A 271 -18.54 16.89 -10.83
C VAL A 271 -18.93 18.36 -11.03
N GLN A 272 -20.19 18.65 -11.41
CA GLN A 272 -20.67 20.02 -11.56
C GLN A 272 -20.91 20.75 -10.23
N SER A 273 -21.42 20.04 -9.23
CA SER A 273 -21.77 20.60 -7.91
C SER A 273 -20.57 20.81 -7.00
N LYS A 274 -19.54 19.96 -7.14
CA LYS A 274 -18.24 20.20 -6.51
C LYS A 274 -17.61 21.40 -7.21
N GLN A 275 -17.74 22.58 -6.60
CA GLN A 275 -16.73 23.62 -6.81
C GLN A 275 -15.37 22.96 -6.57
N PRO A 276 -14.32 23.31 -7.34
CA PRO A 276 -12.97 22.89 -7.02
C PRO A 276 -12.69 23.40 -5.62
N LEU A 277 -12.95 22.54 -4.61
CA LEU A 277 -12.60 22.85 -3.24
C LEU A 277 -11.12 23.17 -3.33
N ILE A 278 -10.76 24.30 -2.74
CA ILE A 278 -9.39 24.80 -2.62
C ILE A 278 -8.64 23.89 -1.64
N PHE A 279 -8.77 22.57 -1.76
CA PHE A 279 -7.71 21.66 -1.40
C PHE A 279 -6.66 21.82 -2.50
N GLU A 280 -5.95 22.94 -2.45
CA GLU A 280 -4.74 23.11 -3.25
C GLU A 280 -3.83 21.95 -2.84
N LYS A 281 -3.64 20.98 -3.75
CA LYS A 281 -2.55 20.01 -3.65
C LYS A 281 -1.33 20.81 -3.20
N LYS A 282 -0.69 20.38 -2.11
CA LYS A 282 0.51 21.03 -1.58
C LYS A 282 1.46 21.24 -2.76
N LYS A 283 1.69 22.51 -3.11
CA LYS A 283 2.21 22.89 -4.44
C LYS A 283 3.65 22.45 -4.61
N THR A 284 4.40 22.43 -3.51
CA THR A 284 5.82 22.09 -3.47
C THR A 284 6.01 20.73 -2.81
N LYS A 285 6.61 19.82 -3.57
CA LYS A 285 7.11 18.53 -3.09
C LYS A 285 8.59 18.63 -2.72
N VAL A 286 8.95 18.09 -1.56
CA VAL A 286 10.33 18.14 -1.04
C VAL A 286 10.79 16.73 -0.71
N LEU A 287 11.77 16.24 -1.45
CA LEU A 287 12.43 14.95 -1.23
C LEU A 287 13.66 15.16 -0.36
N ILE A 288 13.79 14.42 0.74
CA ILE A 288 14.84 14.62 1.74
C ILE A 288 15.57 13.32 1.98
N PHE A 289 16.90 13.34 1.83
CA PHE A 289 17.81 12.26 2.14
C PHE A 289 18.62 12.63 3.38
N ASP A 290 18.30 12.02 4.52
CA ASP A 290 18.91 12.34 5.81
C ASP A 290 19.14 11.06 6.64
N ASN A 291 20.39 10.58 6.65
CA ASN A 291 20.78 9.37 7.37
C ASN A 291 20.50 9.45 8.87
N LYS A 292 20.60 10.64 9.46
CA LYS A 292 20.40 10.88 10.89
C LYS A 292 18.93 11.10 11.24
N LEU A 293 18.07 11.28 10.22
CA LEU A 293 16.66 11.63 10.38
C LEU A 293 16.46 12.86 11.28
N SER A 294 17.41 13.78 11.24
CA SER A 294 17.45 15.02 12.02
C SER A 294 16.19 15.86 11.83
N ILE A 295 15.58 15.83 10.65
CA ILE A 295 14.30 16.51 10.40
C ILE A 295 13.20 16.02 11.34
N ILE A 296 13.24 14.77 11.78
CA ILE A 296 12.22 14.18 12.62
C ILE A 296 12.39 14.66 14.07
N ASP A 297 13.62 14.89 14.52
CA ASP A 297 13.94 15.37 15.87
C ASP A 297 13.71 16.88 16.03
N GLN A 298 13.81 17.66 14.95
CA GLN A 298 13.71 19.13 14.97
C GLN A 298 12.27 19.69 14.97
N LYS A 299 11.23 18.88 15.17
CA LYS A 299 9.84 19.28 14.92
C LYS A 299 9.02 19.57 16.15
N ASP A 300 8.35 20.71 16.11
CA ASP A 300 7.26 21.07 17.03
C ASP A 300 5.89 20.48 16.61
N ARG A 301 5.75 20.07 15.34
CA ARG A 301 4.51 19.54 14.75
C ARG A 301 4.77 18.49 13.66
N ASP A 302 3.76 17.67 13.36
CA ASP A 302 3.80 16.63 12.31
C ASP A 302 4.21 17.19 10.94
N LEU A 303 4.95 16.39 10.14
CA LEU A 303 5.34 16.75 8.76
C LEU A 303 4.14 17.11 7.87
N ASP A 304 3.05 16.35 8.04
CA ASP A 304 1.84 16.54 7.26
C ASP A 304 1.13 17.86 7.56
N ALA A 305 1.42 18.52 8.69
CA ALA A 305 0.84 19.80 9.07
C ALA A 305 1.45 21.00 8.34
N TYR A 306 2.61 20.83 7.71
CA TYR A 306 3.25 21.90 6.93
C TYR A 306 2.60 22.05 5.55
N PRO A 307 2.67 23.24 4.90
CA PRO A 307 2.07 23.47 3.58
C PRO A 307 2.79 22.76 2.43
N TYR A 308 3.85 22.00 2.71
CA TYR A 308 4.67 21.26 1.73
C TYR A 308 4.52 19.76 1.90
N ASP A 309 4.68 19.02 0.80
CA ASP A 309 4.62 17.56 0.78
C ASP A 309 6.04 16.99 0.95
N PHE A 310 6.33 16.49 2.16
CA PHE A 310 7.66 16.05 2.54
C PHE A 310 7.80 14.54 2.38
N ILE A 311 8.78 14.13 1.59
CA ILE A 311 9.12 12.74 1.34
C ILE A 311 10.51 12.49 1.94
N LEU A 312 10.56 11.86 3.10
CA LEU A 312 11.79 11.60 3.84
C LEU A 312 12.35 10.20 3.55
N HIS A 313 13.65 10.11 3.35
CA HIS A 313 14.38 8.86 3.24
C HIS A 313 15.69 8.97 4.02
N ALA A 314 16.09 7.89 4.67
CA ALA A 314 17.43 7.86 5.29
C ALA A 314 18.52 7.94 4.20
N HIS A 315 18.39 7.07 3.18
CA HIS A 315 19.37 6.92 2.10
C HIS A 315 18.68 6.80 0.74
N LEU A 316 19.43 7.10 -0.32
CA LEU A 316 19.01 6.86 -1.69
C LEU A 316 18.91 5.35 -1.98
N ASP A 317 17.85 4.93 -2.66
CA ASP A 317 17.71 3.55 -3.09
C ASP A 317 18.75 3.19 -4.16
N SER A 318 19.13 1.91 -4.25
CA SER A 318 20.19 1.46 -5.17
C SER A 318 19.84 1.59 -6.65
N ARG A 319 18.56 1.75 -6.98
CA ARG A 319 18.07 1.93 -8.35
C ARG A 319 17.74 3.38 -8.67
N HIS A 320 17.89 4.28 -7.70
CA HIS A 320 17.60 5.71 -7.82
C HIS A 320 16.17 5.97 -8.33
N LEU A 321 15.23 5.08 -8.00
CA LEU A 321 13.83 5.19 -8.42
C LEU A 321 13.06 6.22 -7.59
N LEU A 322 13.58 6.58 -6.40
CA LEU A 322 12.92 7.58 -5.55
C LEU A 322 12.85 8.96 -6.21
N VAL A 323 13.85 9.34 -6.99
CA VAL A 323 13.86 10.63 -7.71
C VAL A 323 12.71 10.75 -8.73
N PRO A 324 12.53 9.80 -9.67
CA PRO A 324 11.40 9.83 -10.59
C PRO A 324 10.05 9.53 -9.91
N GLU A 325 10.00 8.64 -8.90
CA GLU A 325 8.77 8.34 -8.15
C GLU A 325 8.24 9.60 -7.44
N ALA A 326 9.11 10.32 -6.73
CA ALA A 326 8.73 11.51 -5.98
C ALA A 326 8.47 12.73 -6.89
N LYS A 327 9.29 12.89 -7.94
CA LYS A 327 9.29 14.05 -8.86
C LYS A 327 9.20 15.38 -8.09
N ALA A 328 10.02 15.50 -7.05
CA ALA A 328 9.98 16.61 -6.12
C ALA A 328 10.48 17.91 -6.76
N ASP A 329 9.95 19.05 -6.33
CA ASP A 329 10.42 20.37 -6.73
C ASP A 329 11.78 20.71 -6.10
N ILE A 330 12.00 20.20 -4.89
CA ILE A 330 13.22 20.42 -4.10
C ILE A 330 13.73 19.05 -3.64
N ILE A 331 15.01 18.79 -3.86
CA ILE A 331 15.71 17.60 -3.36
C ILE A 331 16.76 18.07 -2.36
N THR A 332 16.67 17.60 -1.13
CA THR A 332 17.62 17.90 -0.06
C THR A 332 18.43 16.65 0.28
N ILE A 333 19.75 16.79 0.41
CA ILE A 333 20.67 15.71 0.74
C ILE A 333 21.54 16.16 1.91
N SER A 334 21.44 15.49 3.05
CA SER A 334 22.41 15.62 4.14
C SER A 334 23.60 14.73 3.78
N TYR A 335 24.74 15.35 3.46
CA TYR A 335 25.96 14.65 3.07
C TYR A 335 26.49 13.84 4.25
N ASP A 336 26.94 12.63 3.94
CA ASP A 336 27.55 11.72 4.89
C ASP A 336 28.54 10.85 4.13
N ASP A 337 29.80 10.88 4.57
CA ASP A 337 30.90 10.08 4.00
C ASP A 337 31.29 8.90 4.91
N GLU A 338 30.56 8.68 6.01
CA GLU A 338 30.75 7.48 6.80
C GLU A 338 30.48 6.27 5.91
N LYS A 339 31.55 5.53 5.57
CA LYS A 339 31.43 4.22 4.93
C LYS A 339 30.47 3.40 5.77
N ALA A 340 29.28 3.17 5.22
CA ALA A 340 28.30 2.36 5.90
C ALA A 340 28.98 1.05 6.28
N LYS A 341 29.07 0.79 7.59
CA LYS A 341 29.45 -0.54 8.06
C LYS A 341 28.41 -1.46 7.44
N ASP A 342 28.85 -2.33 6.53
CA ASP A 342 28.06 -3.49 6.13
C ASP A 342 27.80 -4.22 7.44
N ASP A 343 26.65 -3.94 8.05
CA ASP A 343 26.22 -4.65 9.23
C ASP A 343 25.99 -6.07 8.72
N LYS A 344 26.98 -6.93 8.91
CA LYS A 344 26.88 -8.37 8.65
C LYS A 344 25.80 -9.01 9.55
N GLY A 345 25.13 -8.22 10.40
CA GLY A 345 24.06 -8.62 11.29
C GLY A 345 22.67 -8.65 10.66
N GLN A 346 22.17 -9.87 10.42
CA GLN A 346 20.83 -10.39 10.74
C GLN A 346 19.61 -9.43 10.69
N GLY A 347 19.50 -8.58 9.68
CA GLY A 347 18.29 -7.79 9.36
C GLY A 347 17.90 -7.99 7.90
N PRO A 348 16.74 -7.49 7.43
CA PRO A 348 16.50 -7.37 6.00
C PRO A 348 17.69 -6.62 5.39
N ARG A 349 18.10 -6.94 4.14
CA ARG A 349 19.23 -6.31 3.41
C ARG A 349 18.99 -4.82 3.12
N ILE A 350 18.70 -4.04 4.16
CA ILE A 350 18.75 -2.60 4.21
C ILE A 350 20.23 -2.29 4.33
N LYS A 351 20.93 -2.31 3.19
CA LYS A 351 22.27 -1.74 3.13
C LYS A 351 22.09 -0.25 3.41
N ARG A 352 22.43 0.19 4.62
CA ARG A 352 22.66 1.61 4.88
C ARG A 352 23.69 2.05 3.84
N LYS A 353 23.40 3.09 3.08
CA LYS A 353 24.36 3.68 2.15
C LYS A 353 24.61 5.10 2.62
N ALA A 354 25.87 5.51 2.59
CA ALA A 354 26.25 6.88 2.85
C ALA A 354 25.65 7.79 1.76
N ASN A 355 25.22 8.99 2.11
CA ASN A 355 24.78 10.00 1.15
C ASN A 355 26.00 10.78 0.63
N ASN A 356 26.93 10.05 0.01
CA ASN A 356 28.23 10.57 -0.40
C ASN A 356 28.21 11.23 -1.79
N LEU A 357 29.38 11.65 -2.27
CA LEU A 357 29.51 12.34 -3.56
C LEU A 357 29.03 11.49 -4.74
N GLU A 358 29.31 10.18 -4.75
CA GLU A 358 28.84 9.28 -5.82
C GLU A 358 27.32 9.24 -5.90
N VAL A 359 26.65 9.20 -4.75
CA VAL A 359 25.19 9.26 -4.64
C VAL A 359 24.65 10.58 -5.22
N ILE A 360 25.27 11.71 -4.86
CA ILE A 360 24.90 13.03 -5.38
C ILE A 360 25.05 13.09 -6.91
N LYS A 361 26.16 12.57 -7.46
CA LYS A 361 26.40 12.48 -8.91
C LYS A 361 25.30 11.68 -9.61
N ASN A 362 24.89 10.56 -9.02
CA ASN A 362 23.82 9.72 -9.56
C ASN A 362 22.45 10.39 -9.52
N VAL A 363 22.13 11.16 -8.47
CA VAL A 363 20.90 11.97 -8.39
C VAL A 363 20.87 12.99 -9.53
N ILE A 364 21.93 13.78 -9.69
CA ILE A 364 22.01 14.81 -10.74
C ILE A 364 21.93 14.17 -12.13
N LYS A 365 22.65 13.07 -12.38
CA LYS A 365 22.56 12.32 -13.63
C LYS A 365 21.13 11.85 -13.91
N ARG A 366 20.42 11.37 -12.89
CA ARG A 366 19.03 10.93 -13.03
C ARG A 366 18.11 12.10 -13.35
N VAL A 367 18.26 13.23 -12.65
CA VAL A 367 17.50 14.45 -12.91
C VAL A 367 17.72 14.94 -14.35
N ASN A 368 18.97 15.04 -14.81
CA ASN A 368 19.30 15.49 -16.17
C ASN A 368 18.75 14.55 -17.26
N SER A 369 18.53 13.26 -16.95
CA SER A 369 17.91 12.31 -17.88
C SER A 369 16.39 12.52 -18.06
N MET A 370 15.74 13.30 -17.18
CA MET A 370 14.29 13.50 -17.18
C MET A 370 13.91 14.79 -17.93
N LYS A 371 13.19 14.64 -19.06
CA LYS A 371 12.78 15.77 -19.90
C LYS A 371 11.87 16.74 -19.12
N GLY A 372 12.23 18.02 -19.11
CA GLY A 372 11.44 19.10 -18.51
C GLY A 372 11.41 19.09 -16.98
N TYR A 373 12.35 18.37 -16.33
CA TYR A 373 12.45 18.28 -14.88
C TYR A 373 13.75 18.93 -14.40
N SER A 374 13.65 19.98 -13.58
CA SER A 374 14.80 20.74 -13.07
C SER A 374 14.54 21.21 -11.63
N PRO A 375 14.56 20.29 -10.65
CA PRO A 375 14.37 20.62 -9.24
C PRO A 375 15.52 21.47 -8.69
N PHE A 376 15.29 22.15 -7.57
CA PHE A 376 16.38 22.69 -6.77
C PHE A 376 17.01 21.57 -5.94
N ILE A 377 18.34 21.43 -6.02
CA ILE A 377 19.07 20.44 -5.22
C ILE A 377 19.85 21.18 -4.14
N ILE A 378 19.65 20.81 -2.88
CA ILE A 378 20.32 21.41 -1.73
C ILE A 378 21.13 20.32 -1.02
N ILE A 379 22.43 20.55 -0.86
CA ILE A 379 23.33 19.65 -0.12
C ILE A 379 23.68 20.33 1.20
N TYR A 380 23.38 19.69 2.32
CA TYR A 380 23.79 20.09 3.67
C TYR A 380 24.98 19.27 4.14
N ASP A 381 25.68 19.75 5.17
CA ASP A 381 26.80 19.05 5.81
C ASP A 381 27.92 18.64 4.83
N TYR A 382 28.07 19.37 3.70
CA TYR A 382 29.05 18.97 2.69
C TYR A 382 30.48 19.20 3.18
N ALA A 383 31.21 18.11 3.39
CA ALA A 383 32.61 18.12 3.83
C ALA A 383 33.61 17.72 2.72
N GLY A 384 33.13 17.53 1.49
CA GLY A 384 33.96 17.17 0.33
C GLY A 384 34.55 18.39 -0.38
N ASP A 385 35.22 18.13 -1.51
CA ASP A 385 35.79 19.18 -2.38
C ASP A 385 34.70 19.91 -3.19
N PRO A 386 34.48 21.23 -2.99
CA PRO A 386 33.51 22.01 -3.75
C PRO A 386 33.70 21.96 -5.27
N TYR A 387 34.95 21.81 -5.75
CA TYR A 387 35.22 21.72 -7.19
C TYR A 387 34.57 20.49 -7.82
N ALA A 388 34.53 19.36 -7.10
CA ALA A 388 33.90 18.13 -7.57
C ALA A 388 32.38 18.25 -7.77
N LEU A 389 31.74 19.23 -7.14
CA LEU A 389 30.32 19.57 -7.35
C LEU A 389 30.12 20.56 -8.51
N GLN A 390 31.10 21.45 -8.75
CA GLN A 390 31.06 22.38 -9.88
C GLN A 390 31.15 21.64 -11.22
N GLU A 391 31.94 20.57 -11.29
CA GLU A 391 32.03 19.68 -12.47
C GLU A 391 30.70 19.04 -12.88
N LEU A 392 29.69 19.04 -12.00
CA LEU A 392 28.38 18.48 -12.29
C LEU A 392 27.51 19.41 -13.13
N GLU A 393 27.95 20.66 -13.32
CA GLU A 393 27.32 21.69 -14.18
C GLU A 393 25.80 21.82 -13.96
N TYR A 394 25.33 21.56 -12.73
CA TYR A 394 23.92 21.61 -12.42
C TYR A 394 23.52 23.02 -11.95
N PRO A 395 22.71 23.78 -12.70
CA PRO A 395 22.52 25.21 -12.46
C PRO A 395 21.68 25.52 -11.21
N ARG A 396 20.91 24.55 -10.70
CA ARG A 396 20.01 24.71 -9.54
C ARG A 396 20.54 23.98 -8.31
N LEU A 397 21.87 23.94 -8.15
CA LEU A 397 22.54 23.34 -7.00
C LEU A 397 22.87 24.39 -5.93
N ILE A 398 22.55 24.10 -4.68
CA ILE A 398 22.93 24.90 -3.51
C ILE A 398 23.71 23.98 -2.56
N VAL A 399 24.90 24.42 -2.15
CA VAL A 399 25.73 23.69 -1.19
C VAL A 399 25.81 24.50 0.10
N LYS A 400 25.63 23.83 1.23
CA LYS A 400 25.70 24.39 2.57
C LYS A 400 26.65 23.55 3.42
N ASP A 401 27.55 24.23 4.11
CA ASP A 401 28.45 23.67 5.13
C ASP A 401 27.75 23.48 6.48
N SER A 402 26.63 24.17 6.70
CA SER A 402 25.82 24.02 7.91
C SER A 402 25.01 22.74 7.92
N SER A 403 24.69 22.26 9.13
CA SER A 403 23.79 21.14 9.32
C SER A 403 22.37 21.39 8.84
N PHE A 404 21.70 20.29 8.47
CA PHE A 404 20.31 20.33 8.06
C PHE A 404 19.44 21.03 9.10
N ASN A 405 18.63 22.00 8.66
CA ASN A 405 17.72 22.75 9.50
C ASN A 405 16.37 22.92 8.81
N LEU A 406 15.30 22.42 9.44
CA LEU A 406 13.95 22.45 8.86
C LEU A 406 13.44 23.88 8.65
N ALA A 407 13.65 24.81 9.60
CA ALA A 407 13.17 26.18 9.47
C ALA A 407 13.76 26.87 8.23
N ARG A 408 15.07 26.71 8.00
CA ARG A 408 15.73 27.21 6.80
C ARG A 408 15.20 26.57 5.52
N LEU A 409 14.90 25.26 5.54
CA LEU A 409 14.30 24.58 4.41
C LEU A 409 12.91 25.14 4.09
N LEU A 410 12.09 25.43 5.11
CA LEU A 410 10.77 26.05 4.94
C LEU A 410 10.89 27.45 4.31
N ASP A 411 11.87 28.24 4.73
CA ASP A 411 12.14 29.55 4.12
C ASP A 411 12.48 29.41 2.63
N LEU A 412 13.34 28.44 2.27
CA LEU A 412 13.69 28.15 0.87
C LEU A 412 12.48 27.70 0.05
N CYS A 413 11.60 26.86 0.62
CA CYS A 413 10.35 26.46 -0.02
C CYS A 413 9.45 27.68 -0.29
N SER A 414 9.35 28.61 0.66
CA SER A 414 8.59 29.85 0.48
C SER A 414 9.14 30.75 -0.63
N VAL A 415 10.47 30.80 -0.77
CA VAL A 415 11.15 31.57 -1.84
C VAL A 415 10.91 30.90 -3.19
N TYR A 416 11.00 29.57 -3.25
CA TYR A 416 10.70 28.79 -4.44
C TYR A 416 9.28 29.07 -4.95
N GLU A 417 8.27 28.94 -4.08
CA GLU A 417 6.88 29.18 -4.47
C GLU A 417 6.65 30.61 -4.96
N ARG A 418 7.26 31.62 -4.33
CA ARG A 418 7.15 33.00 -4.77
C ARG A 418 7.70 33.20 -6.18
N LYS A 419 8.86 32.60 -6.50
CA LYS A 419 9.50 32.69 -7.81
C LYS A 419 8.77 31.89 -8.89
N GLU A 420 8.20 30.74 -8.56
CA GLU A 420 7.45 29.91 -9.50
C GLU A 420 6.03 30.44 -9.77
N LYS A 421 5.35 31.02 -8.76
CA LYS A 421 4.02 31.63 -8.93
C LYS A 421 4.04 32.82 -9.90
N SER A 422 5.14 33.57 -9.98
CA SER A 422 5.32 34.63 -10.99
C SER A 422 5.48 34.11 -12.42
N VAL A 423 5.84 32.83 -12.61
CA VAL A 423 6.03 32.22 -13.94
C VAL A 423 4.77 31.50 -14.42
N LYS A 424 4.02 30.84 -13.51
CA LYS A 424 2.86 29.99 -13.84
C LYS A 424 1.54 30.72 -14.09
N THR A 425 1.44 32.02 -13.79
CA THR A 425 0.22 32.84 -14.04
C THR A 425 -0.13 33.03 -15.52
N ARG A 426 0.63 32.44 -16.45
CA ARG A 426 0.42 32.53 -17.92
C ARG A 426 -0.22 31.30 -18.58
N SER A 427 -0.55 30.23 -17.87
CA SER A 427 -1.11 29.02 -18.51
C SER A 427 -2.24 28.35 -17.72
N GLU A 428 -3.48 28.84 -17.84
CA GLU A 428 -4.64 28.13 -17.30
C GLU A 428 -5.76 28.02 -18.34
N ASN A 429 -5.55 27.10 -19.29
CA ASN A 429 -6.60 26.41 -20.06
C ASN A 429 -6.43 24.89 -19.84
N ARG A 430 -6.41 24.45 -18.57
CA ARG A 430 -6.45 23.01 -18.23
C ARG A 430 -7.86 22.68 -17.74
N SER A 431 -8.38 21.54 -18.18
CA SER A 431 -9.65 20.97 -17.72
C SER A 431 -9.79 21.07 -16.20
N LYS A 432 -11.00 21.36 -15.70
CA LYS A 432 -11.29 21.50 -14.27
C LYS A 432 -11.10 20.16 -13.56
N LYS A 433 -9.88 19.89 -13.10
CA LYS A 433 -9.56 18.76 -12.22
C LYS A 433 -10.12 19.02 -10.83
N ILE A 434 -10.86 18.04 -10.31
CA ILE A 434 -11.41 18.07 -8.95
C ILE A 434 -10.57 17.14 -8.08
N PHE A 435 -9.81 17.71 -7.15
CA PHE A 435 -9.01 16.92 -6.20
C PHE A 435 -9.86 16.44 -5.04
N LEU A 436 -9.74 15.16 -4.70
CA LEU A 436 -10.44 14.54 -3.59
C LEU A 436 -9.52 14.46 -2.37
N ASN A 437 -10.08 14.76 -1.19
CA ASN A 437 -9.35 14.63 0.06
C ASN A 437 -9.41 13.17 0.54
N GLY A 438 -8.23 12.56 0.73
CA GLY A 438 -8.05 11.17 1.17
C GLY A 438 -8.75 10.78 2.49
N LYS A 439 -9.28 11.75 3.26
CA LYS A 439 -10.06 11.48 4.47
C LYS A 439 -11.52 11.11 4.19
N TYR A 440 -12.05 11.46 3.02
CA TYR A 440 -13.46 11.25 2.70
C TYR A 440 -13.69 9.95 1.93
N ASN A 441 -14.89 9.39 2.07
CA ASN A 441 -15.26 8.13 1.44
C ASN A 441 -15.30 8.18 -0.09
N ASP A 442 -15.48 9.36 -0.68
CA ASP A 442 -15.45 9.57 -2.13
C ASP A 442 -14.04 9.40 -2.74
N SER A 443 -12.98 9.45 -1.91
CA SER A 443 -11.60 9.14 -2.30
C SER A 443 -11.23 7.66 -2.22
N ILE A 444 -12.19 6.79 -1.89
CA ILE A 444 -12.00 5.34 -1.73
C ILE A 444 -12.76 4.62 -2.84
N ALA A 445 -12.09 3.68 -3.49
CA ALA A 445 -12.70 2.78 -4.45
C ALA A 445 -12.32 1.33 -4.13
N HIS A 446 -13.20 0.41 -4.47
CA HIS A 446 -13.06 -1.01 -4.23
C HIS A 446 -13.02 -1.71 -5.58
N LEU A 447 -11.88 -2.32 -5.92
CA LEU A 447 -11.76 -3.16 -7.11
C LEU A 447 -12.36 -4.52 -6.79
N ASN A 448 -13.29 -4.95 -7.63
CA ASN A 448 -13.95 -6.24 -7.50
C ASN A 448 -13.70 -7.12 -8.73
N TRP A 449 -13.42 -8.40 -8.51
CA TRP A 449 -13.29 -9.40 -9.57
C TRP A 449 -13.45 -10.81 -8.99
N ASP A 450 -13.58 -11.80 -9.87
CA ASP A 450 -13.65 -13.20 -9.45
C ASP A 450 -12.26 -13.86 -9.46
N ILE A 451 -12.03 -14.70 -8.45
CA ILE A 451 -10.93 -15.67 -8.43
C ILE A 451 -11.49 -17.09 -8.41
N ASN A 452 -10.73 -18.03 -8.95
CA ASN A 452 -11.05 -19.44 -8.83
C ASN A 452 -10.29 -20.01 -7.64
N LEU A 453 -11.00 -20.29 -6.54
CA LEU A 453 -10.42 -20.99 -5.42
C LEU A 453 -10.08 -22.42 -5.87
N GLN A 454 -8.90 -22.90 -5.48
CA GLN A 454 -8.46 -24.26 -5.76
C GLN A 454 -8.43 -25.08 -4.47
N TYR A 455 -7.92 -24.48 -3.39
CA TYR A 455 -7.81 -25.11 -2.07
C TYR A 455 -8.06 -24.12 -0.96
N VAL A 456 -8.68 -24.60 0.11
CA VAL A 456 -8.86 -23.86 1.36
C VAL A 456 -8.39 -24.72 2.53
N SER A 457 -7.80 -24.06 3.52
CA SER A 457 -7.44 -24.61 4.84
C SER A 457 -7.77 -23.58 5.92
N GLU A 458 -7.47 -23.86 7.20
CA GLU A 458 -7.66 -22.88 8.28
C GLU A 458 -6.70 -21.68 8.23
N THR A 459 -5.57 -21.79 7.53
CA THR A 459 -4.48 -20.78 7.59
C THR A 459 -4.12 -20.19 6.24
N HIS A 460 -4.43 -20.87 5.14
CA HIS A 460 -4.10 -20.42 3.79
C HIS A 460 -5.07 -20.95 2.75
N ILE A 461 -5.10 -20.27 1.61
CA ILE A 461 -5.82 -20.65 0.41
C ILE A 461 -4.84 -20.75 -0.77
N LYS A 462 -5.21 -21.56 -1.76
CA LYS A 462 -4.60 -21.54 -3.10
C LYS A 462 -5.70 -21.16 -4.09
N PHE A 463 -5.40 -20.24 -4.99
CA PHE A 463 -6.37 -19.75 -5.96
C PHE A 463 -5.68 -19.32 -7.24
N SER A 464 -6.44 -19.22 -8.31
CA SER A 464 -6.01 -18.62 -9.57
C SER A 464 -6.80 -17.34 -9.84
N SER A 465 -6.16 -16.38 -10.51
CA SER A 465 -6.78 -15.10 -10.82
C SER A 465 -6.48 -14.65 -12.24
N PRO A 466 -7.47 -14.04 -12.93
CA PRO A 466 -7.25 -13.41 -14.24
C PRO A 466 -6.38 -12.16 -14.14
N LEU A 467 -6.37 -11.49 -12.98
CA LEU A 467 -5.57 -10.29 -12.76
C LEU A 467 -4.21 -10.63 -12.13
N PRO A 468 -3.13 -9.95 -12.54
CA PRO A 468 -1.85 -10.01 -11.84
C PRO A 468 -1.96 -9.32 -10.47
N ILE A 469 -1.87 -10.07 -9.38
CA ILE A 469 -2.00 -9.54 -8.02
C ILE A 469 -0.61 -9.31 -7.42
N PRO A 470 -0.22 -8.10 -6.98
CA PRO A 470 1.08 -7.85 -6.33
C PRO A 470 1.29 -8.68 -5.06
N ASN A 471 2.57 -8.96 -4.72
CA ASN A 471 2.87 -9.65 -3.47
C ASN A 471 2.48 -8.77 -2.27
N LEU A 472 2.09 -9.38 -1.16
CA LEU A 472 1.60 -8.72 0.05
C LEU A 472 0.31 -7.90 -0.11
N THR A 473 -0.42 -8.09 -1.22
CA THR A 473 -1.75 -7.50 -1.40
C THR A 473 -2.74 -8.17 -0.46
N VAL A 474 -3.54 -7.37 0.24
CA VAL A 474 -4.68 -7.85 1.04
C VAL A 474 -5.93 -7.90 0.17
N LEU A 475 -6.60 -9.05 0.21
CA LEU A 475 -7.86 -9.35 -0.47
C LEU A 475 -8.94 -9.61 0.58
N SER A 476 -10.11 -9.02 0.38
CA SER A 476 -11.36 -9.34 1.07
C SER A 476 -12.10 -10.35 0.22
N LEU A 477 -12.33 -11.56 0.73
CA LEU A 477 -13.01 -12.64 0.04
C LEU A 477 -14.48 -12.66 0.47
N ASP A 478 -15.39 -12.58 -0.50
CA ASP A 478 -16.82 -12.86 -0.30
C ASP A 478 -17.05 -14.37 -0.27
N PHE A 479 -16.45 -14.99 0.75
CA PHE A 479 -16.58 -16.38 1.13
C PHE A 479 -17.43 -16.41 2.40
N PRO A 480 -18.21 -17.47 2.69
CA PRO A 480 -18.76 -17.67 4.04
C PRO A 480 -17.74 -18.49 4.86
N PRO A 481 -17.21 -18.03 6.01
CA PRO A 481 -17.25 -16.65 6.52
C PRO A 481 -16.42 -15.68 5.68
N LYS A 482 -16.73 -14.37 5.74
CA LYS A 482 -15.93 -13.35 5.05
C LYS A 482 -14.50 -13.39 5.60
N LEU A 483 -13.51 -13.55 4.73
CA LEU A 483 -12.10 -13.68 5.10
C LEU A 483 -11.27 -12.55 4.50
N TYR A 484 -10.24 -12.13 5.22
CA TYR A 484 -9.16 -11.34 4.65
C TYR A 484 -7.95 -12.25 4.41
N VAL A 485 -7.27 -12.04 3.28
CA VAL A 485 -6.18 -12.88 2.83
C VAL A 485 -5.04 -12.02 2.31
N THR A 486 -3.81 -12.27 2.72
CA THR A 486 -2.62 -11.64 2.10
C THR A 486 -1.94 -12.60 1.14
N VAL A 487 -1.71 -12.15 -0.09
CA VAL A 487 -0.95 -12.90 -1.10
C VAL A 487 0.53 -12.94 -0.71
N VAL A 488 1.15 -14.12 -0.66
CA VAL A 488 2.56 -14.29 -0.23
C VAL A 488 3.43 -15.09 -1.18
N GLU A 489 2.85 -15.86 -2.10
CA GLU A 489 3.58 -16.65 -3.10
C GLU A 489 2.83 -16.63 -4.43
N LYS A 490 3.60 -16.65 -5.53
CA LYS A 490 3.11 -16.68 -6.90
C LYS A 490 3.78 -17.83 -7.66
N LYS A 491 3.02 -18.60 -8.43
CA LYS A 491 3.54 -19.61 -9.37
C LYS A 491 3.04 -19.30 -10.77
N ASN A 492 3.93 -19.40 -11.76
CA ASN A 492 3.70 -19.13 -13.19
C ASN A 492 3.19 -17.71 -13.48
N ILE A 493 4.11 -16.76 -13.68
CA ILE A 493 3.77 -15.38 -14.05
C ILE A 493 3.94 -15.22 -15.56
N GLN A 494 2.86 -14.92 -16.27
CA GLN A 494 2.92 -14.23 -17.55
C GLN A 494 2.36 -12.83 -17.32
N GLU A 495 3.20 -11.80 -17.30
CA GLU A 495 2.81 -10.44 -16.87
C GLU A 495 1.65 -9.82 -17.68
N TYR A 496 1.34 -10.36 -18.87
CA TYR A 496 0.36 -9.78 -19.80
C TYR A 496 -0.47 -10.83 -20.58
N SER A 497 -0.68 -12.03 -20.04
CA SER A 497 -1.49 -13.06 -20.72
C SER A 497 -2.93 -13.05 -20.22
N LEU A 498 -3.89 -12.78 -21.12
CA LEU A 498 -5.33 -12.97 -20.90
C LEU A 498 -5.72 -14.47 -20.89
N ALA A 499 -4.81 -15.37 -21.29
CA ALA A 499 -5.13 -16.75 -21.62
C ALA A 499 -4.65 -17.80 -20.60
N ASN A 500 -3.85 -17.43 -19.60
CA ASN A 500 -3.38 -18.34 -18.55
C ASN A 500 -3.62 -17.72 -17.16
N GLU A 501 -4.44 -18.36 -16.32
CA GLU A 501 -4.68 -17.88 -14.96
C GLU A 501 -3.41 -17.98 -14.11
N ASN A 502 -3.05 -16.89 -13.42
CA ASN A 502 -1.89 -16.88 -12.53
C ASN A 502 -2.26 -17.59 -11.21
N GLU A 503 -1.38 -18.44 -10.68
CA GLU A 503 -1.64 -19.15 -9.42
C GLU A 503 -0.99 -18.45 -8.21
N TYR A 504 -1.73 -18.40 -7.11
CA TYR A 504 -1.36 -17.69 -5.89
C TYR A 504 -1.56 -18.54 -4.63
N ILE A 505 -0.76 -18.25 -3.61
CA ILE A 505 -1.03 -18.66 -2.22
C ILE A 505 -1.33 -17.41 -1.41
N GLY A 506 -2.46 -17.47 -0.70
CA GLY A 506 -2.89 -16.42 0.22
C GLY A 506 -2.94 -16.94 1.65
N ILE A 507 -2.47 -16.14 2.60
CA ILE A 507 -2.56 -16.42 4.04
C ILE A 507 -3.84 -15.81 4.59
N ILE A 508 -4.67 -16.62 5.23
CA ILE A 508 -5.91 -16.18 5.89
C ILE A 508 -5.54 -15.41 7.16
N HIS A 509 -6.07 -14.20 7.29
CA HIS A 509 -5.96 -13.34 8.47
C HIS A 509 -6.75 -13.97 9.62
N GLY A 510 -6.11 -14.16 10.77
CA GLY A 510 -6.59 -14.98 11.88
C GLY A 510 -8.07 -14.78 12.18
N PRO A 511 -8.95 -15.69 11.72
CA PRO A 511 -10.38 -15.57 11.90
C PRO A 511 -10.70 -15.67 13.39
N GLY A 512 -11.79 -15.05 13.85
CA GLY A 512 -12.29 -15.32 15.18
C GLY A 512 -12.78 -16.77 15.32
N GLU A 513 -13.03 -17.22 16.55
CA GLU A 513 -13.48 -18.59 16.81
C GLU A 513 -14.78 -18.94 16.07
N LYS A 514 -15.70 -17.99 15.91
CA LYS A 514 -16.93 -18.19 15.14
C LYS A 514 -16.62 -18.47 13.66
N GLU A 515 -15.75 -17.66 13.05
CA GLU A 515 -15.35 -17.79 11.65
C GLU A 515 -14.51 -19.06 11.45
N LYS A 516 -13.59 -19.38 12.37
CA LYS A 516 -12.85 -20.65 12.34
C LYS A 516 -13.78 -21.85 12.39
N ASN A 517 -14.80 -21.83 13.26
CA ASN A 517 -15.77 -22.90 13.35
C ASN A 517 -16.62 -23.03 12.08
N GLN A 518 -17.01 -21.92 11.46
CA GLN A 518 -17.70 -21.93 10.17
C GLN A 518 -16.79 -22.50 9.06
N LEU A 519 -15.53 -22.08 9.02
CA LEU A 519 -14.54 -22.59 8.08
C LEU A 519 -14.32 -24.09 8.25
N ARG A 520 -14.19 -24.58 9.49
CA ARG A 520 -14.08 -26.02 9.81
C ARG A 520 -15.29 -26.81 9.34
N LYS A 521 -16.50 -26.31 9.58
CA LYS A 521 -17.74 -26.95 9.11
C LYS A 521 -17.73 -27.09 7.59
N LEU A 522 -17.42 -26.00 6.89
CA LEU A 522 -17.36 -26.00 5.42
C LEU A 522 -16.28 -26.93 4.85
N LEU A 523 -15.10 -26.96 5.48
CA LEU A 523 -14.03 -27.87 5.09
C LEU A 523 -14.46 -29.34 5.28
N ASN A 524 -15.12 -29.65 6.40
CA ASN A 524 -15.61 -30.99 6.68
C ASN A 524 -16.73 -31.41 5.72
N GLU A 525 -17.69 -30.53 5.43
CA GLU A 525 -18.77 -30.77 4.47
C GLU A 525 -18.24 -31.04 3.06
N GLN A 526 -17.28 -30.22 2.60
CA GLN A 526 -16.65 -30.43 1.29
C GLN A 526 -15.85 -31.74 1.25
N TYR A 527 -15.15 -32.08 2.32
CA TYR A 527 -14.44 -33.36 2.38
C TYR A 527 -15.38 -34.56 2.36
N GLN A 528 -16.49 -34.52 3.08
CA GLN A 528 -17.52 -35.56 3.04
C GLN A 528 -18.11 -35.70 1.64
N THR A 529 -18.38 -34.59 0.96
CA THR A 529 -18.88 -34.59 -0.43
C THR A 529 -17.90 -35.23 -1.39
N LEU A 530 -16.60 -34.97 -1.23
CA LEU A 530 -15.53 -35.56 -2.06
C LEU A 530 -15.23 -37.02 -1.72
N SER A 531 -15.56 -37.46 -0.50
CA SER A 531 -15.32 -38.82 -0.01
C SER A 531 -16.53 -39.74 -0.16
N ALA A 532 -17.68 -39.21 -0.56
CA ALA A 532 -18.86 -40.00 -0.84
C ALA A 532 -18.63 -40.81 -2.13
N PRO A 533 -18.86 -42.15 -2.13
CA PRO A 533 -18.77 -42.94 -3.34
C PRO A 533 -19.76 -42.40 -4.37
N SER A 534 -19.32 -42.20 -5.61
CA SER A 534 -20.18 -41.84 -6.73
C SER A 534 -21.35 -42.84 -6.78
N PRO A 535 -22.62 -42.39 -6.82
CA PRO A 535 -23.75 -43.28 -7.06
C PRO A 535 -23.78 -43.64 -8.56
N GLU A 536 -22.74 -44.31 -9.03
CA GLU A 536 -22.69 -44.95 -10.34
C GLU A 536 -22.20 -46.38 -10.11
N LEU A 537 -23.18 -47.25 -9.86
CA LEU A 537 -23.27 -48.69 -10.17
C LEU A 537 -24.13 -49.40 -9.12
N SER A 538 -25.42 -49.16 -9.20
CA SER A 538 -26.43 -50.15 -8.78
C SER A 538 -27.62 -50.02 -9.73
N LEU A 539 -27.42 -50.54 -10.94
CA LEU A 539 -28.47 -51.14 -11.75
C LEU A 539 -28.47 -52.64 -11.47
#